data_AF-A0A524RU99-F1
#
_entry.id   AF-A0A524RU99-F1
#
_cell.length_a   1.000
_cell.length_b   1.000
_cell.length_c   1.000
_cell.angle_alpha   90.00
_cell.angle_beta   90.00
_cell.angle_gamma   90.00
#
_symmetry.space_group_name_H-M   'P 1'
#
loop_
_entity.id
_entity.type
_entity.pdbx_description
1 polymer ?
#
loop_
_entity_poly.entity_id
_entity_poly.type
_entity_poly.pdbx_seq_one_letter_code
_entity_poly.pdbx_strand_id
1 'polypeptide(L)'
;MSMTARNHFDEDIQRVEAFLVLAKEQSEAGSPERLVNDLRLSAIASSVGAMDAYLCDKYVDCITAALRAYANKSWDKLRAYANKSWDESKPEHPYLKISLPAREIIDASKSEDRARPQWEIRMAARKLMERDNMLSISKVKENFNPILPEGHKLWNDFIHILIAKNRKRFTGVVEEDLDKLSGEELQKKRKSAIDTVKDCLVEIVQIRHDWIHNCGRPKSAIKRYSQGKAKIYIYYIKTFVEELDNFIEDHRLV
;
A
#
# COMPACT_ATOMS: atom_id res chain seq x y z
N MET A 1 14.12 -4.04 -18.60
CA MET A 1 12.87 -3.45 -18.07
C MET A 1 13.16 -2.96 -16.67
N SER A 2 12.86 -1.70 -16.33
CA SER A 2 13.02 -1.23 -14.94
C SER A 2 12.03 -1.98 -14.05
N MET A 3 12.49 -2.63 -12.99
CA MET A 3 11.60 -3.22 -11.99
C MET A 3 10.74 -2.12 -11.36
N THR A 4 9.43 -2.30 -11.40
CA THR A 4 8.44 -1.43 -10.73
C THR A 4 8.28 -1.89 -9.28
N ALA A 5 7.76 -1.02 -8.41
CA ALA A 5 7.41 -1.39 -7.02
C ALA A 5 6.50 -2.64 -6.98
N ARG A 6 5.59 -2.76 -7.96
CA ARG A 6 4.69 -3.90 -8.13
C ARG A 6 5.44 -5.21 -8.37
N ASN A 7 6.48 -5.20 -9.22
CA ASN A 7 7.27 -6.40 -9.51
C ASN A 7 8.01 -6.91 -8.27
N HIS A 8 8.65 -6.02 -7.50
CA HIS A 8 9.31 -6.41 -6.25
C HIS A 8 8.30 -7.03 -5.25
N PHE A 9 7.11 -6.44 -5.15
CA PHE A 9 6.04 -7.00 -4.32
C PHE A 9 5.63 -8.41 -4.79
N ASP A 10 5.48 -8.64 -6.09
CA ASP A 10 5.14 -9.97 -6.61
C ASP A 10 6.21 -11.02 -6.30
N GLU A 11 7.48 -10.65 -6.45
CA GLU A 11 8.61 -11.52 -6.07
C GLU A 11 8.64 -11.82 -4.56
N ASP A 12 8.33 -10.83 -3.72
CA ASP A 12 8.18 -11.01 -2.28
C ASP A 12 6.99 -11.94 -1.96
N ILE A 13 5.85 -11.78 -2.63
CA ILE A 13 4.68 -12.63 -2.42
C ILE A 13 4.94 -14.07 -2.87
N GLN A 14 5.69 -14.30 -3.96
CA GLN A 14 6.10 -15.65 -4.35
C GLN A 14 6.96 -16.30 -3.26
N ARG A 15 7.89 -15.55 -2.64
CA ARG A 15 8.68 -16.04 -1.49
C ARG A 15 7.79 -16.34 -0.28
N VAL A 16 6.80 -15.50 0.01
CA VAL A 16 5.81 -15.72 1.07
C VAL A 16 5.00 -17.00 0.82
N GLU A 17 4.57 -17.25 -0.42
CA GLU A 17 3.85 -18.46 -0.79
C GLU A 17 4.72 -19.71 -0.62
N ALA A 18 6.01 -19.63 -0.95
CA ALA A 18 6.97 -20.71 -0.70
C ALA A 18 7.10 -21.05 0.80
N PHE A 19 7.06 -20.05 1.70
CA PHE A 19 7.02 -20.32 3.15
C PHE A 19 5.78 -21.09 3.60
N LEU A 20 4.61 -20.85 2.98
CA LEU A 20 3.41 -21.63 3.28
C LEU A 20 3.50 -23.07 2.78
N VAL A 21 4.14 -23.30 1.63
CA VAL A 21 4.41 -24.64 1.12
C VAL A 21 5.34 -25.38 2.08
N LEU A 22 6.45 -24.76 2.48
CA LEU A 22 7.38 -25.32 3.45
C LEU A 22 6.69 -25.62 4.78
N ALA A 23 5.84 -24.72 5.29
CA ALA A 23 5.08 -24.95 6.51
C ALA A 23 4.15 -26.18 6.40
N LYS A 24 3.57 -26.42 5.23
CA LYS A 24 2.74 -27.60 4.96
C LYS A 24 3.58 -28.87 4.97
N GLU A 25 4.69 -28.88 4.25
CA GLU A 25 5.61 -30.03 4.17
C GLU A 25 6.15 -30.40 5.55
N GLN A 26 6.54 -29.40 6.36
CA GLN A 26 7.00 -29.62 7.74
C GLN A 26 5.87 -30.20 8.62
N SER A 27 4.62 -29.75 8.42
CA SER A 27 3.47 -30.32 9.13
C SER A 27 3.24 -31.78 8.76
N GLU A 28 3.37 -32.14 7.49
CA GLU A 28 3.20 -33.51 6.97
C GLU A 28 4.35 -34.43 7.40
N ALA A 29 5.56 -33.88 7.54
CA ALA A 29 6.73 -34.58 8.07
C ALA A 29 6.70 -34.80 9.58
N GLY A 30 5.66 -34.33 10.29
CA GLY A 30 5.55 -34.46 11.74
C GLY A 30 6.49 -33.55 12.53
N SER A 31 6.98 -32.47 11.92
CA SER A 31 7.82 -31.48 12.61
C SER A 31 7.07 -30.83 13.76
N PRO A 32 7.78 -30.28 14.77
CA PRO A 32 7.14 -29.64 15.92
C PRO A 32 6.17 -28.53 15.49
N GLU A 33 4.95 -28.53 16.05
CA GLU A 33 3.89 -27.56 15.70
C GLU A 33 4.36 -26.09 15.88
N ARG A 34 5.28 -25.84 16.82
CA ARG A 34 5.88 -24.52 17.01
C ARG A 34 6.62 -24.03 15.74
N LEU A 35 7.45 -24.88 15.15
CA LEU A 35 8.18 -24.56 13.92
C LEU A 35 7.21 -24.31 12.76
N VAL A 36 6.21 -25.18 12.62
CA VAL A 36 5.17 -25.04 11.59
C VAL A 36 4.42 -23.72 11.74
N ASN A 37 4.06 -23.34 12.97
CA ASN A 37 3.41 -22.06 13.23
C ASN A 37 4.32 -20.86 12.97
N ASP A 38 5.60 -20.94 13.34
CA ASP A 38 6.58 -19.88 13.10
C ASP A 38 6.78 -19.63 11.60
N LEU A 39 6.76 -20.68 10.76
CA LEU A 39 6.78 -20.54 9.30
C LEU A 39 5.53 -19.82 8.77
N ARG A 40 4.34 -20.16 9.28
CA ARG A 40 3.08 -19.50 8.91
C ARG A 40 3.07 -18.01 9.33
N LEU A 41 3.55 -17.71 10.53
CA LEU A 41 3.72 -16.34 11.03
C LEU A 41 4.74 -15.57 10.20
N SER A 42 5.86 -16.20 9.85
CA SER A 42 6.89 -15.63 8.98
C SER A 42 6.31 -15.24 7.62
N ALA A 43 5.47 -16.10 7.04
CA ALA A 43 4.79 -15.81 5.78
C ALA A 43 3.85 -14.59 5.90
N ILE A 44 3.02 -14.52 6.95
CA ILE A 44 2.14 -13.36 7.20
C ILE A 44 2.97 -12.08 7.39
N ALA A 45 3.97 -12.12 8.27
CA ALA A 45 4.81 -10.97 8.58
C ALA A 45 5.61 -10.48 7.36
N SER A 46 6.10 -11.40 6.54
CA SER A 46 6.81 -11.09 5.30
C SER A 46 5.87 -10.45 4.26
N SER A 47 4.61 -10.89 4.16
CA SER A 47 3.63 -10.23 3.28
C SER A 47 3.33 -8.79 3.69
N VAL A 48 3.29 -8.51 5.00
CA VAL A 48 3.15 -7.14 5.51
C VAL A 48 4.40 -6.31 5.19
N GLY A 49 5.60 -6.90 5.31
CA GLY A 49 6.84 -6.25 4.89
C GLY A 49 6.86 -5.91 3.41
N ALA A 50 6.39 -6.82 2.56
CA ALA A 50 6.24 -6.59 1.12
C ALA A 50 5.29 -5.42 0.84
N MET A 51 4.12 -5.39 1.51
CA MET A 51 3.15 -4.30 1.39
C MET A 51 3.75 -2.96 1.82
N ASP A 52 4.49 -2.92 2.93
CA ASP A 52 5.17 -1.71 3.42
C ASP A 52 6.17 -1.17 2.40
N ALA A 53 7.03 -2.06 1.88
CA ALA A 53 8.02 -1.72 0.86
C ALA A 53 7.36 -1.19 -0.41
N TYR A 54 6.31 -1.87 -0.89
CA TYR A 54 5.52 -1.43 -2.03
C TYR A 54 4.92 -0.03 -1.80
N LEU A 55 4.24 0.20 -0.67
CA LEU A 55 3.60 1.47 -0.37
C LEU A 55 4.62 2.62 -0.32
N CYS A 56 5.79 2.37 0.28
CA CYS A 56 6.89 3.33 0.34
C CYS A 56 7.42 3.67 -1.07
N ASP A 57 7.78 2.66 -1.86
CA ASP A 57 8.31 2.87 -3.21
C ASP A 57 7.26 3.52 -4.12
N LYS A 58 6.00 3.08 -4.06
CA LYS A 58 4.90 3.64 -4.86
C LYS A 58 4.66 5.10 -4.54
N TYR A 59 4.67 5.48 -3.27
CA TYR A 59 4.50 6.89 -2.88
C TYR A 59 5.68 7.74 -3.32
N VAL A 60 6.92 7.24 -3.17
CA VAL A 60 8.12 7.89 -3.71
C VAL A 60 7.98 8.10 -5.23
N ASP A 61 7.49 7.10 -5.96
CA ASP A 61 7.27 7.19 -7.40
C ASP A 61 6.19 8.25 -7.72
N CYS A 62 5.11 8.34 -6.95
CA CYS A 62 4.06 9.37 -7.12
C CYS A 62 4.58 10.79 -6.85
N ILE A 63 5.35 11.01 -5.77
CA ILE A 63 6.01 12.30 -5.50
C ILE A 63 6.94 12.65 -6.65
N THR A 64 7.77 11.68 -7.05
CA THR A 64 8.77 11.90 -8.10
C THR A 64 8.06 12.25 -9.41
N ALA A 65 7.03 11.51 -9.83
CA ALA A 65 6.24 11.81 -11.03
C ALA A 65 5.68 13.25 -11.01
N ALA A 66 5.11 13.67 -9.88
CA ALA A 66 4.61 15.04 -9.71
C ALA A 66 5.73 16.09 -9.76
N LEU A 67 6.85 15.90 -9.07
CA LEU A 67 7.93 16.90 -9.10
C LEU A 67 8.63 16.96 -10.45
N ARG A 68 8.77 15.81 -11.13
CA ARG A 68 9.42 15.72 -12.44
C ARG A 68 8.63 16.44 -13.49
N ALA A 69 7.34 16.14 -13.53
CA ALA A 69 6.50 16.77 -14.49
C ALA A 69 6.56 18.31 -14.18
N TYR A 70 6.68 18.74 -12.89
CA TYR A 70 6.71 20.16 -12.46
C TYR A 70 7.89 20.89 -13.07
N ALA A 71 9.06 20.29 -12.89
CA ALA A 71 10.27 20.76 -13.54
C ALA A 71 10.13 20.85 -15.07
N ASN A 72 9.40 19.92 -15.69
CA ASN A 72 9.25 19.84 -17.14
C ASN A 72 8.08 20.66 -17.72
N LYS A 73 7.33 21.38 -16.88
CA LYS A 73 6.11 22.12 -17.29
C LYS A 73 5.03 21.25 -17.95
N SER A 74 5.08 19.92 -17.80
CA SER A 74 4.10 18.97 -18.32
C SER A 74 2.95 18.71 -17.31
N TRP A 75 2.23 19.77 -16.91
CA TRP A 75 1.19 19.75 -15.85
C TRP A 75 -0.23 19.54 -16.40
N ASP A 76 -0.43 19.21 -17.69
CA ASP A 76 -1.74 19.41 -18.31
C ASP A 76 -2.88 18.60 -17.66
N LYS A 77 -2.58 17.39 -17.19
CA LYS A 77 -3.51 16.58 -16.38
C LYS A 77 -3.76 17.16 -14.98
N LEU A 78 -2.73 17.72 -14.32
CA LEU A 78 -2.86 18.43 -13.05
C LEU A 78 -3.64 19.76 -13.21
N ARG A 79 -3.52 20.39 -14.37
CA ARG A 79 -4.24 21.61 -14.76
C ARG A 79 -5.74 21.33 -14.88
N ALA A 80 -6.10 20.22 -15.50
CA ALA A 80 -7.49 19.76 -15.60
C ALA A 80 -8.11 19.44 -14.22
N TYR A 81 -7.29 18.96 -13.27
CA TYR A 81 -7.73 18.69 -11.89
C TYR A 81 -8.05 19.94 -11.07
N ALA A 82 -7.38 21.06 -11.33
CA ALA A 82 -7.48 22.26 -10.48
C ALA A 82 -8.84 22.98 -10.53
N ASN A 83 -9.74 22.57 -11.45
CA ASN A 83 -11.19 22.82 -11.57
C ASN A 83 -11.80 24.19 -11.19
N LYS A 84 -11.04 25.23 -10.79
CA LYS A 84 -11.61 26.55 -10.48
C LYS A 84 -10.65 27.76 -10.45
N SER A 85 -9.34 27.63 -10.37
CA SER A 85 -8.41 28.75 -10.62
C SER A 85 -6.97 28.25 -10.70
N TRP A 86 -6.59 27.65 -11.83
CA TRP A 86 -5.18 27.34 -12.04
C TRP A 86 -4.41 28.63 -12.34
N ASP A 87 -3.66 29.11 -11.35
CA ASP A 87 -2.66 30.14 -11.57
C ASP A 87 -1.38 29.47 -12.09
N GLU A 88 -1.05 29.68 -13.36
CA GLU A 88 0.18 29.16 -13.96
C GLU A 88 1.44 29.66 -13.25
N SER A 89 1.36 30.81 -12.57
CA SER A 89 2.47 31.35 -11.78
C SER A 89 2.65 30.66 -10.43
N LYS A 90 1.61 29.96 -9.93
CA LYS A 90 1.57 29.29 -8.61
C LYS A 90 0.69 28.04 -8.63
N PRO A 91 1.13 26.94 -9.25
CA PRO A 91 0.36 25.71 -9.23
C PRO A 91 0.26 25.14 -7.81
N GLU A 92 -0.97 25.05 -7.31
CA GLU A 92 -1.25 24.54 -5.98
C GLU A 92 -1.53 23.03 -6.02
N HIS A 93 -0.47 22.22 -5.94
CA HIS A 93 -0.60 20.77 -5.74
C HIS A 93 0.07 20.36 -4.42
N PRO A 94 -0.55 19.51 -3.58
CA PRO A 94 0.00 19.21 -2.25
C PRO A 94 1.41 18.62 -2.28
N TYR A 95 1.75 17.80 -3.29
CA TYR A 95 3.12 17.28 -3.42
C TYR A 95 4.17 18.34 -3.75
N LEU A 96 3.79 19.47 -4.34
CA LEU A 96 4.71 20.59 -4.58
C LEU A 96 5.03 21.36 -3.29
N LYS A 97 4.21 21.18 -2.25
CA LYS A 97 4.42 21.77 -0.92
C LYS A 97 5.29 20.88 -0.01
N ILE A 98 5.70 19.69 -0.48
CA ILE A 98 6.53 18.77 0.30
C ILE A 98 7.98 19.29 0.36
N SER A 99 8.49 19.45 1.58
CA SER A 99 9.88 19.79 1.83
C SER A 99 10.78 18.57 1.63
N LEU A 100 11.58 18.58 0.57
CA LEU A 100 12.58 17.54 0.33
C LEU A 100 13.89 17.82 1.10
N PRO A 101 14.53 16.80 1.69
CA PRO A 101 15.83 16.94 2.34
C PRO A 101 16.93 17.43 1.38
N ALA A 102 17.46 18.63 1.63
CA ALA A 102 18.43 19.27 0.73
C ALA A 102 19.76 18.51 0.63
N ARG A 103 20.20 17.87 1.71
CA ARG A 103 21.46 17.09 1.72
C ARG A 103 21.39 15.96 0.71
N GLU A 104 20.31 15.21 0.69
CA GLU A 104 20.08 14.08 -0.18
C GLU A 104 20.02 14.50 -1.65
N ILE A 105 19.45 15.68 -1.93
CA ILE A 105 19.48 16.26 -3.29
C ILE A 105 20.92 16.56 -3.72
N ILE A 106 21.70 17.23 -2.85
CA ILE A 106 23.08 17.62 -3.14
C ILE A 106 23.96 16.36 -3.31
N ASP A 107 23.87 15.41 -2.39
CA ASP A 107 24.70 14.21 -2.39
C ASP A 107 24.39 13.33 -3.62
N ALA A 108 23.11 13.16 -3.98
CA ALA A 108 22.73 12.40 -5.16
C ALA A 108 23.09 13.10 -6.48
N SER A 109 23.05 14.44 -6.53
CA SER A 109 23.48 15.21 -7.72
C SER A 109 24.99 15.05 -8.02
N LYS A 110 25.78 14.71 -7.00
CA LYS A 110 27.21 14.41 -7.11
C LYS A 110 27.50 12.96 -7.47
N SER A 111 26.52 12.06 -7.38
CA SER A 111 26.73 10.66 -7.71
C SER A 111 27.07 10.46 -9.18
N GLU A 112 27.96 9.51 -9.48
CA GLU A 112 28.33 9.13 -10.85
C GLU A 112 27.18 8.47 -11.61
N ASP A 113 26.12 8.08 -10.88
CA ASP A 113 24.86 7.49 -11.38
C ASP A 113 23.95 8.51 -12.13
N ARG A 114 24.55 9.51 -12.77
CA ARG A 114 23.84 10.51 -13.62
C ARG A 114 23.07 9.90 -14.79
N ALA A 115 23.28 8.61 -15.07
CA ALA A 115 22.52 7.85 -16.05
C ALA A 115 21.02 7.73 -15.67
N ARG A 116 20.65 7.96 -14.41
CA ARG A 116 19.25 7.93 -13.94
C ARG A 116 18.72 9.36 -13.83
N PRO A 117 17.83 9.81 -14.72
CA PRO A 117 17.29 11.17 -14.68
C PRO A 117 16.62 11.47 -13.34
N GLN A 118 16.99 12.60 -12.73
CA GLN A 118 16.37 13.11 -11.50
C GLN A 118 16.42 12.12 -10.32
N TRP A 119 17.51 11.34 -10.24
CA TRP A 119 17.79 10.40 -9.16
C TRP A 119 17.80 11.07 -7.79
N GLU A 120 18.24 12.32 -7.74
CA GLU A 120 18.28 13.16 -6.56
C GLU A 120 16.90 13.40 -5.94
N ILE A 121 15.86 13.57 -6.76
CA ILE A 121 14.47 13.73 -6.28
C ILE A 121 14.00 12.44 -5.64
N ARG A 122 14.29 11.30 -6.27
CA ARG A 122 13.89 9.98 -5.76
C ARG A 122 14.59 9.68 -4.42
N MET A 123 15.88 9.97 -4.31
CA MET A 123 16.64 9.74 -3.07
C MET A 123 16.15 10.62 -1.92
N ALA A 124 15.85 11.88 -2.19
CA ALA A 124 15.29 12.78 -1.19
C ALA A 124 13.88 12.35 -0.76
N ALA A 125 13.02 11.92 -1.69
CA ALA A 125 11.70 11.37 -1.38
C ALA A 125 11.78 10.07 -0.59
N ARG A 126 12.74 9.18 -0.88
CA ARG A 126 12.99 7.97 -0.07
C ARG A 126 13.36 8.33 1.37
N LYS A 127 14.25 9.31 1.56
CA LYS A 127 14.63 9.77 2.90
C LYS A 127 13.47 10.35 3.69
N LEU A 128 12.59 11.09 3.02
CA LEU A 128 11.35 11.57 3.63
C LEU A 128 10.51 10.38 4.13
N MET A 129 10.42 9.32 3.33
CA MET A 129 9.64 8.12 3.65
C MET A 129 10.21 7.25 4.74
N GLU A 130 11.52 7.20 4.93
CA GLU A 130 12.13 6.48 6.06
C GLU A 130 11.68 7.01 7.43
N ARG A 131 11.19 8.25 7.49
CA ARG A 131 10.68 8.87 8.72
C ARG A 131 9.18 8.64 8.91
N ASP A 132 8.52 8.07 7.93
CA ASP A 132 7.09 7.87 7.92
C ASP A 132 6.73 6.38 8.16
N ASN A 133 5.50 6.12 8.60
CA ASN A 133 5.00 4.77 8.84
C ASN A 133 3.85 4.47 7.88
N MET A 134 4.14 3.84 6.74
CA MET A 134 3.15 3.53 5.70
C MET A 134 2.16 2.44 6.09
N LEU A 135 2.45 1.67 7.15
CA LEU A 135 1.53 0.65 7.65
C LEU A 135 0.33 1.25 8.40
N SER A 136 0.32 2.56 8.67
CA SER A 136 -0.88 3.27 9.12
C SER A 136 -1.84 3.43 7.96
N ILE A 137 -2.98 2.73 8.00
CA ILE A 137 -3.99 2.78 6.94
C ILE A 137 -4.55 4.19 6.72
N SER A 138 -4.58 5.03 7.76
CA SER A 138 -4.91 6.46 7.63
C SER A 138 -3.88 7.21 6.77
N LYS A 139 -2.58 6.89 6.92
CA LYS A 139 -1.50 7.53 6.15
C LYS A 139 -1.53 7.14 4.68
N VAL A 140 -1.97 5.92 4.34
CA VAL A 140 -2.18 5.54 2.93
C VAL A 140 -3.13 6.52 2.24
N LYS A 141 -4.23 6.91 2.91
CA LYS A 141 -5.15 7.93 2.39
C LYS A 141 -4.47 9.28 2.21
N GLU A 142 -3.80 9.76 3.27
CA GLU A 142 -3.16 11.07 3.31
C GLU A 142 -2.07 11.21 2.25
N ASN A 143 -1.31 10.14 2.04
CA ASN A 143 -0.20 10.11 1.12
C ASN A 143 -0.68 9.98 -0.34
N PHE A 144 -1.67 9.14 -0.66
CA PHE A 144 -2.07 8.92 -2.06
C PHE A 144 -3.26 9.77 -2.55
N ASN A 145 -4.18 10.24 -1.69
CA ASN A 145 -5.28 11.09 -2.17
C ASN A 145 -4.87 12.40 -2.86
N PRO A 146 -3.74 13.04 -2.52
CA PRO A 146 -3.27 14.21 -3.24
C PRO A 146 -3.02 13.99 -4.74
N ILE A 147 -2.55 12.80 -5.14
CA ILE A 147 -2.22 12.50 -6.55
C ILE A 147 -3.41 12.02 -7.37
N LEU A 148 -4.56 11.81 -6.73
CA LEU A 148 -5.75 11.26 -7.34
C LEU A 148 -6.76 12.37 -7.63
N PRO A 149 -7.56 12.28 -8.71
CA PRO A 149 -8.61 13.24 -9.01
C PRO A 149 -9.79 13.16 -8.03
N GLU A 150 -10.67 14.16 -8.09
CA GLU A 150 -11.94 14.12 -7.37
C GLU A 150 -12.84 13.03 -7.95
N GLY A 151 -13.58 12.30 -7.10
CA GLY A 151 -14.33 11.11 -7.52
C GLY A 151 -13.48 9.84 -7.71
N HIS A 152 -12.17 9.93 -7.48
CA HIS A 152 -11.25 8.79 -7.48
C HIS A 152 -10.36 8.78 -6.23
N LYS A 153 -10.91 9.21 -5.09
CA LYS A 153 -10.20 9.23 -3.80
C LYS A 153 -10.23 7.84 -3.14
N LEU A 154 -9.15 7.51 -2.43
CA LEU A 154 -9.09 6.26 -1.69
C LEU A 154 -10.20 6.14 -0.64
N TRP A 155 -10.50 4.88 -0.35
CA TRP A 155 -11.63 4.37 0.44
C TRP A 155 -12.97 4.55 -0.22
N ASN A 156 -13.47 5.78 -0.39
CA ASN A 156 -14.83 5.99 -0.90
C ASN A 156 -14.99 5.50 -2.34
N ASP A 157 -14.05 5.89 -3.21
CA ASP A 157 -14.08 5.52 -4.62
C ASP A 157 -13.30 4.23 -4.88
N PHE A 158 -12.49 3.76 -3.93
CA PHE A 158 -11.73 2.51 -4.07
C PHE A 158 -12.48 1.26 -3.58
N ILE A 159 -13.34 1.39 -2.55
CA ILE A 159 -13.91 0.23 -1.86
C ILE A 159 -14.76 -0.66 -2.76
N HIS A 160 -15.41 -0.11 -3.78
CA HIS A 160 -16.25 -0.90 -4.69
C HIS A 160 -15.42 -1.95 -5.45
N ILE A 161 -14.17 -1.64 -5.79
CA ILE A 161 -13.24 -2.57 -6.45
C ILE A 161 -12.94 -3.77 -5.54
N LEU A 162 -12.74 -3.52 -4.25
CA LEU A 162 -12.51 -4.59 -3.27
C LEU A 162 -13.77 -5.42 -3.03
N ILE A 163 -14.95 -4.80 -2.99
CA ILE A 163 -16.24 -5.49 -2.83
C ILE A 163 -16.50 -6.43 -4.01
N ALA A 164 -16.17 -6.00 -5.24
CA ALA A 164 -16.31 -6.80 -6.45
C ALA A 164 -15.45 -8.08 -6.47
N LYS A 165 -14.48 -8.22 -5.55
CA LYS A 165 -13.76 -9.50 -5.35
C LYS A 165 -14.59 -10.56 -4.64
N ASN A 166 -15.81 -10.24 -4.21
CA ASN A 166 -16.76 -11.12 -3.55
C ASN A 166 -16.15 -11.85 -2.33
N ARG A 167 -15.47 -11.08 -1.48
CA ARG A 167 -14.78 -11.58 -0.27
C ARG A 167 -15.45 -11.05 0.98
N LYS A 168 -16.63 -11.57 1.33
CA LYS A 168 -17.41 -11.13 2.50
C LYS A 168 -16.63 -11.06 3.81
N ARG A 169 -15.64 -11.95 4.02
CA ARG A 169 -14.78 -11.93 5.22
C ARG A 169 -13.73 -10.81 5.22
N PHE A 170 -13.41 -10.23 4.07
CA PHE A 170 -12.48 -9.12 3.93
C PHE A 170 -13.21 -7.77 3.98
N THR A 171 -14.32 -7.66 3.27
CA THR A 171 -15.08 -6.42 3.09
C THR A 171 -16.32 -6.31 3.96
N GLY A 172 -16.74 -7.37 4.63
CA GLY A 172 -18.00 -7.43 5.41
C GLY A 172 -19.27 -7.50 4.54
N VAL A 173 -19.18 -7.10 3.28
CA VAL A 173 -20.28 -7.02 2.31
C VAL A 173 -19.84 -7.55 0.94
N VAL A 174 -20.78 -8.03 0.15
CA VAL A 174 -20.59 -8.44 -1.25
C VAL A 174 -21.47 -7.59 -2.17
N GLU A 175 -21.30 -7.68 -3.49
CA GLU A 175 -22.08 -6.86 -4.45
C GLU A 175 -23.59 -7.10 -4.29
N GLU A 176 -23.99 -8.35 -4.07
CA GLU A 176 -25.39 -8.73 -3.86
C GLU A 176 -26.00 -8.08 -2.61
N ASP A 177 -25.18 -7.74 -1.61
CA ASP A 177 -25.63 -7.01 -0.41
C ASP A 177 -25.93 -5.52 -0.72
N LEU A 178 -25.45 -5.01 -1.86
CA LEU A 178 -25.57 -3.59 -2.26
C LEU A 178 -26.59 -3.34 -3.38
N ASP A 179 -26.90 -4.33 -4.22
CA ASP A 179 -27.72 -4.19 -5.44
C ASP A 179 -29.08 -3.50 -5.24
N LYS A 180 -29.66 -3.62 -4.03
CA LYS A 180 -30.99 -3.09 -3.70
C LYS A 180 -30.94 -1.80 -2.88
N LEU A 181 -29.75 -1.31 -2.53
CA LEU A 181 -29.58 -0.13 -1.69
C LEU A 181 -29.32 1.11 -2.54
N SER A 182 -29.83 2.25 -2.09
CA SER A 182 -29.57 3.54 -2.71
C SER A 182 -29.42 4.63 -1.66
N GLY A 183 -28.94 5.81 -2.07
CA GLY A 183 -28.82 6.97 -1.19
C GLY A 183 -27.98 6.71 0.06
N GLU A 184 -28.50 7.11 1.22
CA GLU A 184 -27.81 7.06 2.51
C GLU A 184 -27.47 5.63 2.96
N GLU A 185 -28.37 4.66 2.72
CA GLU A 185 -28.17 3.27 3.14
C GLU A 185 -26.97 2.62 2.44
N LEU A 186 -26.83 2.89 1.13
CA LEU A 186 -25.69 2.44 0.34
C LEU A 186 -24.38 3.05 0.88
N GLN A 187 -24.37 4.35 1.17
CA GLN A 187 -23.19 5.03 1.73
C GLN A 187 -22.81 4.48 3.11
N LYS A 188 -23.79 4.21 3.97
CA LYS A 188 -23.57 3.59 5.28
C LYS A 188 -22.96 2.19 5.15
N LYS A 189 -23.43 1.38 4.20
CA LYS A 189 -22.86 0.06 3.93
C LYS A 189 -21.45 0.12 3.36
N ARG A 190 -21.18 1.03 2.42
CA ARG A 190 -19.82 1.26 1.90
C ARG A 190 -18.87 1.70 3.02
N LYS A 191 -19.30 2.60 3.91
CA LYS A 191 -18.51 3.00 5.08
C LYS A 191 -18.20 1.82 5.99
N SER A 192 -19.21 0.99 6.31
CA SER A 192 -19.00 -0.23 7.09
C SER A 192 -18.00 -1.19 6.42
N ALA A 193 -18.01 -1.28 5.09
CA ALA A 193 -17.07 -2.10 4.35
C ALA A 193 -15.64 -1.54 4.42
N ILE A 194 -15.48 -0.22 4.28
CA ILE A 194 -14.20 0.47 4.49
C ILE A 194 -13.66 0.16 5.89
N ASP A 195 -14.47 0.32 6.93
CA ASP A 195 -14.06 0.08 8.31
C ASP A 195 -13.64 -1.40 8.50
N THR A 196 -14.39 -2.35 7.92
CA THR A 196 -14.05 -3.78 7.97
C THR A 196 -12.70 -4.10 7.31
N VAL A 197 -12.43 -3.52 6.13
CA VAL A 197 -11.15 -3.70 5.43
C VAL A 197 -10.01 -3.11 6.26
N LYS A 198 -10.20 -1.91 6.82
CA LYS A 198 -9.20 -1.25 7.67
C LYS A 198 -8.87 -2.07 8.90
N ASP A 199 -9.89 -2.55 9.61
CA ASP A 199 -9.72 -3.37 10.81
C ASP A 199 -9.00 -4.67 10.49
N CYS A 200 -9.35 -5.30 9.36
CA CYS A 200 -8.68 -6.51 8.89
C CYS A 200 -7.19 -6.26 8.61
N LEU A 201 -6.84 -5.18 7.88
CA LEU A 201 -5.44 -4.84 7.61
C LEU A 201 -4.67 -4.49 8.88
N VAL A 202 -5.30 -3.74 9.81
CA VAL A 202 -4.71 -3.42 11.13
C VAL A 202 -4.44 -4.69 11.94
N GLU A 203 -5.35 -5.67 11.93
CA GLU A 203 -5.13 -6.97 12.56
C GLU A 203 -3.90 -7.65 11.95
N ILE A 204 -3.80 -7.73 10.62
CA ILE A 204 -2.69 -8.39 9.93
C ILE A 204 -1.35 -7.70 10.23
N VAL A 205 -1.32 -6.36 10.20
CA VAL A 205 -0.13 -5.57 10.58
C VAL A 205 0.26 -5.80 12.03
N GLN A 206 -0.71 -5.89 12.95
CA GLN A 206 -0.44 -6.16 14.36
C GLN A 206 0.20 -7.53 14.57
N ILE A 207 -0.14 -8.54 13.76
CA ILE A 207 0.50 -9.87 13.82
C ILE A 207 1.99 -9.77 13.54
N ARG A 208 2.39 -9.00 12.51
CA ARG A 208 3.81 -8.74 12.23
C ARG A 208 4.49 -8.08 13.43
N HIS A 209 3.88 -7.04 14.00
CA HIS A 209 4.46 -6.34 15.15
C HIS A 209 4.61 -7.24 16.37
N ASP A 210 3.57 -7.99 16.73
CA ASP A 210 3.60 -8.88 17.90
C ASP A 210 4.62 -10.02 17.71
N TRP A 211 4.85 -10.48 16.48
CA TRP A 211 5.81 -11.56 16.18
C TRP A 211 7.27 -11.10 16.10
N ILE A 212 7.55 -10.00 15.38
CA ILE A 212 8.92 -9.48 15.20
C ILE A 212 9.43 -8.84 16.49
N HIS A 213 8.60 -8.02 17.14
CA HIS A 213 8.99 -7.27 18.32
C HIS A 213 8.64 -8.03 19.59
N ASN A 214 9.13 -9.28 19.74
CA ASN A 214 9.13 -10.05 21.01
C ASN A 214 9.64 -9.26 22.24
N CYS A 215 10.13 -8.03 22.05
CA CYS A 215 10.44 -6.98 22.99
C CYS A 215 9.25 -6.57 23.90
N GLY A 216 9.07 -7.31 25.01
CA GLY A 216 8.59 -6.82 26.31
C GLY A 216 7.12 -6.38 26.47
N ARG A 217 6.41 -6.00 25.39
CA ARG A 217 4.99 -5.61 25.41
C ARG A 217 4.24 -6.00 24.12
N PRO A 218 4.20 -7.29 23.75
CA PRO A 218 3.27 -7.72 22.70
C PRO A 218 1.85 -7.33 23.11
N LYS A 219 1.05 -6.78 22.18
CA LYS A 219 -0.35 -6.44 22.50
C LYS A 219 -1.17 -7.71 22.71
N SER A 220 -0.81 -8.78 22.00
CA SER A 220 -1.44 -10.08 22.13
C SER A 220 -0.40 -11.21 22.18
N ALA A 221 -0.72 -12.30 22.86
CA ALA A 221 0.12 -13.50 22.84
C ALA A 221 0.24 -14.04 21.40
N ILE A 222 1.39 -14.63 21.07
CA ILE A 222 1.63 -15.25 19.76
C ILE A 222 0.54 -16.30 19.51
N LYS A 223 -0.33 -16.03 18.53
CA LYS A 223 -1.46 -16.91 18.19
C LYS A 223 -0.99 -18.04 17.29
N ARG A 224 -1.69 -19.17 17.37
CA ARG A 224 -1.55 -20.26 16.39
C ARG A 224 -2.39 -19.97 15.16
N TYR A 225 -1.80 -20.11 13.99
CA TYR A 225 -2.47 -19.93 12.71
C TYR A 225 -2.55 -21.25 11.96
N SER A 226 -3.74 -21.58 11.46
CA SER A 226 -3.89 -22.65 10.48
C SER A 226 -3.33 -22.21 9.12
N GLN A 227 -2.96 -23.18 8.28
CA GLN A 227 -2.51 -22.89 6.92
C GLN A 227 -3.56 -22.09 6.13
N GLY A 228 -4.84 -22.45 6.26
CA GLY A 228 -5.94 -21.74 5.60
C GLY A 228 -6.04 -20.29 6.04
N LYS A 229 -5.89 -20.00 7.34
CA LYS A 229 -5.95 -18.62 7.86
C LYS A 229 -4.77 -17.78 7.38
N ALA A 230 -3.54 -18.33 7.42
CA ALA A 230 -2.36 -17.64 6.92
C ALA A 230 -2.48 -17.32 5.42
N LYS A 231 -2.93 -18.29 4.61
CA LYS A 231 -3.19 -18.10 3.17
C LYS A 231 -4.21 -16.99 2.89
N ILE A 232 -5.27 -16.91 3.68
CA ILE A 232 -6.29 -15.86 3.55
C ILE A 232 -5.70 -14.46 3.83
N TYR A 233 -4.89 -14.30 4.88
CA TYR A 233 -4.29 -13.00 5.20
C TYR A 233 -3.31 -12.53 4.13
N ILE A 234 -2.47 -13.44 3.63
CA ILE A 234 -1.57 -13.16 2.50
C ILE A 234 -2.36 -12.76 1.26
N TYR A 235 -3.46 -13.46 0.98
CA TYR A 235 -4.35 -13.13 -0.14
C TYR A 235 -5.00 -11.75 0.00
N TYR A 236 -5.41 -11.34 1.21
CA TYR A 236 -5.97 -10.01 1.44
C TYR A 236 -4.94 -8.90 1.22
N ILE A 237 -3.71 -9.08 1.71
CA ILE A 237 -2.60 -8.15 1.46
C ILE A 237 -2.31 -8.04 -0.04
N LYS A 238 -2.20 -9.19 -0.73
CA LYS A 238 -2.00 -9.26 -2.18
C LYS A 238 -3.09 -8.53 -2.94
N THR A 239 -4.35 -8.84 -2.66
CA THR A 239 -5.52 -8.22 -3.30
C THR A 239 -5.54 -6.71 -3.05
N PHE A 240 -5.29 -6.26 -1.81
CA PHE A 240 -5.26 -4.84 -1.49
C PHE A 240 -4.20 -4.11 -2.31
N VAL A 241 -2.97 -4.63 -2.36
CA VAL A 241 -1.87 -4.00 -3.10
C VAL A 241 -2.11 -4.01 -4.61
N GLU A 242 -2.57 -5.14 -5.17
CA GLU A 242 -2.91 -5.29 -6.59
C GLU A 242 -3.93 -4.25 -7.05
N GLU A 243 -5.07 -4.18 -6.34
CA GLU A 243 -6.14 -3.27 -6.72
C GLU A 243 -5.76 -1.81 -6.46
N LEU A 244 -4.99 -1.55 -5.40
CA LEU A 244 -4.48 -0.20 -5.12
C LEU A 244 -3.50 0.27 -6.20
N ASP A 245 -2.60 -0.61 -6.68
CA ASP A 245 -1.66 -0.30 -7.75
C ASP A 245 -2.38 0.08 -9.04
N ASN A 246 -3.31 -0.77 -9.47
CA ASN A 246 -4.15 -0.53 -10.65
C ASN A 246 -4.93 0.79 -10.50
N PHE A 247 -5.60 0.98 -9.36
CA PHE A 247 -6.38 2.18 -9.11
C PHE A 247 -5.52 3.46 -9.15
N ILE A 248 -4.31 3.42 -8.59
CA ILE A 248 -3.40 4.57 -8.64
C ILE A 248 -2.91 4.81 -10.07
N GLU A 249 -2.47 3.78 -10.81
CA GLU A 249 -1.96 3.95 -12.17
C GLU A 249 -3.03 4.44 -13.15
N ASP A 250 -4.26 3.94 -13.02
CA ASP A 250 -5.38 4.30 -13.90
C ASP A 250 -5.83 5.75 -13.69
N HIS A 251 -5.71 6.28 -12.46
CA HIS A 251 -6.32 7.56 -12.09
C HIS A 251 -5.33 8.65 -11.70
N ARG A 252 -4.06 8.35 -11.42
CA ARG A 252 -3.11 9.39 -10.98
C ARG A 252 -2.98 10.51 -12.01
N LEU A 253 -2.78 11.72 -11.51
CA LEU A 253 -2.77 12.94 -12.32
C LEU A 253 -1.48 13.10 -13.16
N VAL A 254 -0.45 12.28 -12.95
CA VAL A 254 0.87 12.38 -13.62
C VAL A 254 1.46 11.00 -13.85
#